data_AF-A0A8T4EU03-F1
#
_entry.id   AF-A0A8T4EU03-F1
#
_cell.length_a   1.000
_cell.length_b   1.000
_cell.length_c   1.000
_cell.angle_alpha   90.00
_cell.angle_beta   90.00
_cell.angle_gamma   90.00
#
_symmetry.space_group_name_H-M   'P 1'
#
loop_
_entity.id
_entity.type
_entity.pdbx_description
1 polymer ?
#
loop_
_entity_poly.entity_id
_entity_poly.type
_entity_poly.pdbx_seq_one_letter_code
_entity_poly.pdbx_strand_id
1 'polypeptide(L)' 'MATKTISITEDAYSRLKAWKEGKESFSDVINKLAAAKSPWGKLAGLLSEREAKELEGSVRRLRAE' A
#
# COMPACT_ATOMS: atom_id res chain seq x y z
N MET A 1 19.08 0.98 -15.37
CA MET A 1 18.74 0.92 -13.93
C MET A 1 19.60 -0.15 -13.28
N ALA A 2 20.20 0.14 -12.13
CA ALA A 2 20.91 -0.89 -11.36
C ALA A 2 19.87 -1.83 -10.73
N THR A 3 19.96 -3.12 -11.02
CA THR A 3 19.10 -4.14 -10.42
C THR A 3 19.73 -4.64 -9.13
N LYS A 4 18.94 -4.72 -8.06
CA LYS A 4 19.33 -5.39 -6.81
C LYS A 4 18.36 -6.52 -6.56
N THR A 5 18.89 -7.68 -6.21
CA THR A 5 18.11 -8.86 -5.84
C THR A 5 17.90 -8.86 -4.34
N ILE A 6 16.67 -9.05 -3.91
CA ILE A 6 16.31 -9.22 -2.50
C ILE A 6 15.56 -10.54 -2.33
N SER A 7 15.84 -11.25 -1.25
CA SER A 7 15.03 -12.40 -0.85
C SER A 7 13.85 -11.92 -0.04
N ILE A 8 12.66 -12.43 -0.34
CA ILE A 8 11.43 -12.15 0.40
C ILE A 8 10.77 -13.46 0.82
N THR A 9 9.90 -13.40 1.82
CA THR A 9 9.11 -14.57 2.21
C THR A 9 8.10 -14.94 1.12
N GLU A 10 7.70 -16.21 1.07
CA GLU A 10 6.72 -16.70 0.11
C GLU A 10 5.37 -15.97 0.24
N ASP A 11 4.97 -15.63 1.47
CA ASP A 11 3.77 -14.83 1.74
C ASP A 11 3.88 -13.41 1.14
N ALA A 12 5.03 -12.75 1.33
CA ALA A 12 5.26 -11.43 0.73
C ALA A 12 5.26 -11.49 -0.81
N TYR A 13 5.84 -12.53 -1.39
CA TYR A 13 5.79 -12.77 -2.84
C TYR A 13 4.36 -12.95 -3.34
N SER A 14 3.56 -13.76 -2.65
CA SER A 14 2.16 -14.03 -2.99
C SER A 14 1.31 -12.76 -2.96
N ARG A 15 1.52 -11.90 -1.96
CA ARG A 15 0.86 -10.59 -1.87
C ARG A 15 1.23 -9.67 -3.04
N LEU A 16 2.53 -9.59 -3.37
CA LEU A 16 2.99 -8.79 -4.52
C LEU A 16 2.42 -9.29 -5.84
N LYS A 17 2.30 -10.61 -6.00
CA LYS A 17 1.71 -11.24 -7.18
C LYS A 17 0.22 -10.93 -7.31
N ALA A 18 -0.54 -10.92 -6.21
CA ALA A 18 -1.96 -10.57 -6.22
C ALA A 18 -2.21 -9.09 -6.61
N TRP A 19 -1.26 -8.21 -6.30
CA TRP A 19 -1.34 -6.77 -6.63
C TRP A 19 -0.89 -6.41 -8.04
N LYS A 20 -0.28 -7.36 -8.76
CA LYS A 20 0.26 -7.12 -10.11
C LYS A 20 -0.88 -7.15 -11.12
N GLU A 21 -1.09 -6.06 -11.85
CA GLU A 21 -2.10 -6.00 -12.91
C GLU A 21 -1.46 -6.09 -14.30
N GLY A 22 -1.97 -6.98 -15.15
CA GLY A 22 -1.55 -7.11 -16.55
C GLY A 22 -0.05 -7.36 -16.74
N LYS A 23 0.65 -6.40 -17.36
CA LYS A 23 2.07 -6.49 -17.75
C LYS A 23 3.03 -5.73 -16.82
N GLU A 24 2.56 -5.20 -15.69
CA GLU A 24 3.41 -4.45 -14.74
C GLU A 24 4.55 -5.31 -14.19
N SER A 25 5.72 -4.74 -13.89
CA SER A 25 6.81 -5.47 -13.22
C SER A 25 6.62 -5.48 -11.69
N PHE A 26 7.30 -6.40 -10.99
CA PHE A 26 7.29 -6.37 -9.52
C PHE A 26 7.92 -5.09 -8.96
N SER A 27 8.91 -4.53 -9.67
CA SER A 27 9.50 -3.24 -9.31
C SER A 27 8.48 -2.10 -9.42
N ASP A 28 7.58 -2.15 -10.41
CA ASP A 28 6.52 -1.14 -10.56
C ASP A 28 5.50 -1.22 -9.42
N VAL A 29 5.09 -2.43 -9.05
CA VAL A 29 4.20 -2.67 -7.89
C VAL A 29 4.84 -2.19 -6.59
N ILE A 30 6.12 -2.51 -6.36
CA ILE A 30 6.87 -2.05 -5.19
C ILE A 30 6.97 -0.52 -5.18
N ASN A 31 7.26 0.11 -6.32
CA ASN A 31 7.33 1.57 -6.42
C ASN A 31 5.96 2.23 -6.21
N LYS A 32 4.87 1.64 -6.68
CA LYS A 32 3.49 2.12 -6.44
C LYS A 32 3.13 2.04 -4.96
N LEU A 33 3.45 0.93 -4.31
CA LEU A 33 3.28 0.73 -2.85
C LEU A 33 4.19 1.66 -2.02
N ALA A 34 5.44 1.85 -2.44
CA ALA A 34 6.39 2.72 -1.76
C ALA A 34 6.09 4.21 -2.00
N ALA A 35 5.59 4.60 -3.17
CA ALA A 35 5.08 5.93 -3.44
C ALA A 35 3.82 6.22 -2.60
N ALA A 36 3.01 5.18 -2.32
CA ALA A 36 1.91 5.25 -1.37
C ALA A 36 2.37 5.38 0.11
N LYS A 37 3.69 5.38 0.41
CA LYS A 37 4.19 5.83 1.73
C LYS A 37 4.21 7.34 1.93
N SER A 38 3.72 8.16 0.98
CA SER A 38 3.43 9.56 1.33
C SER A 38 2.28 10.24 0.56
N PRO A 39 1.04 9.70 0.58
CA PRO A 39 -0.16 10.52 0.47
C PRO A 39 -0.60 11.04 1.84
N TRP A 40 -0.23 10.39 2.95
CA TRP A 40 -0.62 10.80 4.30
C TRP A 40 -0.10 12.20 4.67
N GLY A 41 1.12 12.54 4.26
CA GLY A 41 1.65 13.91 4.44
C GLY A 41 0.93 14.97 3.60
N LYS A 42 0.29 14.59 2.48
CA LYS A 42 -0.55 15.48 1.65
C LYS A 42 -2.03 15.48 2.08
N LEU A 43 -2.49 14.43 2.74
CA LEU A 43 -3.83 14.30 3.32
C LEU A 43 -3.93 14.95 4.71
N ALA A 44 -2.79 15.27 5.34
CA ALA A 44 -2.74 16.04 6.57
C ALA A 44 -3.35 17.44 6.35
N GLY A 45 -4.62 17.59 6.74
CA GLY A 45 -5.42 18.81 6.56
C GLY A 45 -6.57 18.70 5.55
N LEU A 46 -6.69 17.58 4.81
CA LEU A 46 -7.82 17.34 3.90
C LEU A 46 -9.04 16.70 4.58
N LEU A 47 -8.83 16.01 5.70
CA LEU A 47 -9.90 15.40 6.49
C LEU A 47 -10.06 16.15 7.80
N SER A 48 -11.29 16.51 8.14
CA SER A 48 -11.63 16.94 9.49
C SER A 48 -11.40 15.81 10.49
N GLU A 49 -11.22 16.13 11.77
CA GLU A 49 -11.06 15.11 12.82
C GLU A 49 -12.19 14.08 12.84
N ARG A 50 -13.40 14.49 12.44
CA ARG A 50 -14.57 13.62 12.35
C ARG A 50 -14.45 12.61 11.22
N GLU A 51 -14.10 13.06 10.02
CA GLU A 51 -13.93 12.19 8.85
C GLU A 51 -12.75 11.23 9.05
N ALA A 52 -11.69 11.67 9.72
CA ALA A 52 -10.57 10.83 10.11
C ALA A 52 -11.00 9.68 11.04
N LYS A 53 -11.83 9.97 12.06
CA LYS A 53 -12.39 8.96 12.97
C LYS A 53 -13.34 7.98 12.27
N GLU A 54 -14.14 8.45 11.31
CA GLU A 54 -15.05 7.60 10.55
C GLU A 54 -14.29 6.64 9.61
N LEU A 55 -13.22 7.13 8.97
CA LEU A 55 -12.32 6.31 8.17
C LEU A 55 -11.59 5.28 9.05
N GLU A 56 -11.05 5.70 10.19
CA GLU A 56 -10.40 4.80 11.15
C GLU A 56 -11.34 3.69 11.62
N GLY A 57 -12.59 4.04 11.95
CA GLY A 57 -13.62 3.07 12.32
C GLY A 57 -13.94 2.08 11.21
N SER A 58 -13.96 2.53 9.95
CA SER A 58 -14.22 1.66 8.79
C SER A 58 -13.05 0.71 8.51
N VAL A 59 -11.82 1.20 8.59
CA VAL A 59 -10.61 0.37 8.48
C VAL A 59 -10.53 -0.66 9.60
N ARG A 60 -10.91 -0.28 10.84
CA ARG A 60 -10.93 -1.21 11.98
C ARG A 60 -11.97 -2.32 11.78
N ARG A 61 -13.14 -2.00 11.23
CA ARG A 61 -14.16 -3.01 10.89
C ARG A 61 -13.66 -3.99 9.83
N LEU A 62 -13.09 -3.49 8.72
CA LEU A 62 -12.55 -4.32 7.64
C LEU A 62 -11.39 -5.24 8.06
N ARG A 63 -10.71 -4.94 9.18
CA ARG A 63 -9.61 -5.77 9.71
C ARG A 63 -10.06 -6.76 10.78
N ALA A 64 -11.26 -6.58 11.32
CA ALA A 64 -11.86 -7.46 12.31
C ALA A 64 -12.72 -8.57 11.66
N GLU A 65 -13.01 -8.43 10.37
CA GLU A 65 -13.51 -9.47 9.47
C GLU A 65 -12.34 -10.25 8.85
#